data_AF-A0A7Y5G2W1-F1
#
_entry.id   AF-A0A7Y5G2W1-F1
#
_cell.length_a   1.000
_cell.length_b   1.000
_cell.length_c   1.000
_cell.angle_alpha   90.00
_cell.angle_beta   90.00
_cell.angle_gamma   90.00
#
_symmetry.space_group_name_H-M   'P 1'
#
loop_
_entity.id
_entity.type
_entity.pdbx_description
1 polymer ?
#
loop_
_entity_poly.entity_id
_entity_poly.type
_entity_poly.pdbx_seq_one_letter_code
_entity_poly.pdbx_strand_id
1 'polypeptide(L)'
;GSTTADLLLSVAGQAAADTVRDLIRNGTIQFLLIQEHLNPSTGREAGRDPAKRQLLKLLAGDQGAESRQDPLTGAWFVRVRWEEKDQLKNNYCFTVDCPGGRVTDASLFHGNLVQAYHGLPVSTIFKEPDTPLAGSNELHYERTERWGTIGRLPEGPLAYLEAQPGGEFPTLSTLTIAVITPGGGSDEWREVINLIHSDENDDHFIVETDELGRSLIRFGNGINGRELPEQAEVRCVYQTGNGLEGNVGADTLTHCDFPDLAACWNPFDVTNGRAPEPEAEIIRRVPEAYRYRQLRAVTLKDYVNRAQELPDVSRAAARYAWTGSWRTVQIAIDPVGTTELTDEAREQTSRHLDAVRLIGEDLEIRPPRFVPLDIRMALCIHPDYWPEDIRFILEQEFSDGYTPDGRMGFFHPDLWTFGQELRPSQIIGRAQSVEGVEHVISLTVKRWNEPTPGTAEVITVRSNEIIQVKNDPDHLERGFMFFDVRGGRQ
;
A
#
# COMPACT_ATOMS: atom_id res chain seq x y z
N GLY A 1 2.19 8.87 16.04
CA GLY A 1 2.53 10.25 16.42
C GLY A 1 1.34 11.15 16.22
N SER A 2 1.50 12.47 16.37
CA SER A 2 0.40 13.41 16.07
C SER A 2 0.03 13.40 14.59
N THR A 3 -1.24 13.69 14.29
CA THR A 3 -1.80 13.92 12.95
C THR A 3 -2.35 15.34 12.78
N THR A 4 -2.06 16.22 13.74
CA THR A 4 -2.55 17.60 13.77
C THR A 4 -1.46 18.55 14.28
N ALA A 5 -1.43 19.78 13.76
CA ALA A 5 -0.57 20.86 14.24
C ALA A 5 -1.27 22.22 14.11
N ASP A 6 -0.89 23.16 14.99
CA ASP A 6 -1.34 24.55 14.94
C ASP A 6 -0.22 25.43 14.38
N LEU A 7 -0.46 26.01 13.21
CA LEU A 7 0.53 26.79 12.47
C LEU A 7 0.29 28.29 12.68
N LEU A 8 1.25 28.95 13.31
CA LEU A 8 1.31 30.40 13.37
C LEU A 8 1.93 30.93 12.06
N LEU A 9 1.23 31.84 11.38
CA LEU A 9 1.71 32.43 10.14
C LEU A 9 2.59 33.65 10.40
N SER A 10 3.58 33.88 9.54
CA SER A 10 4.42 35.08 9.58
C SER A 10 3.62 36.37 9.30
N VAL A 11 2.61 36.27 8.43
CA VAL A 11 1.61 37.33 8.21
C VAL A 11 0.47 37.12 9.21
N ALA A 12 0.39 38.01 10.19
CA ALA A 12 -0.63 37.93 11.24
C ALA A 12 -2.03 38.34 10.74
N GLY A 13 -3.05 37.75 11.35
CA GLY A 13 -4.45 38.16 11.21
C GLY A 13 -5.35 37.08 10.61
N GLN A 14 -6.66 37.28 10.78
CA GLN A 14 -7.68 36.33 10.34
C GLN A 14 -7.62 36.06 8.83
N ALA A 15 -7.50 37.11 8.01
CA ALA A 15 -7.50 36.98 6.55
C ALA A 15 -6.37 36.10 6.02
N ALA A 16 -5.17 36.18 6.62
CA ALA A 16 -4.04 35.34 6.26
C ALA A 16 -4.31 33.87 6.64
N ALA A 17 -4.83 33.63 7.84
CA ALA A 17 -5.21 32.30 8.30
C ALA A 17 -6.32 31.67 7.42
N ASP A 18 -7.32 32.46 7.04
CA ASP A 18 -8.40 32.04 6.15
C ASP A 18 -7.88 31.71 4.74
N THR A 19 -6.94 32.50 4.22
CA THR A 19 -6.32 32.24 2.90
C THR A 19 -5.59 30.89 2.88
N VAL A 20 -4.73 30.62 3.87
CA VAL A 20 -4.00 29.34 3.95
C VAL A 20 -4.97 28.17 4.16
N ARG A 21 -5.97 28.34 5.04
CA ARG A 21 -7.05 27.36 5.21
C ARG A 21 -7.70 27.03 3.87
N ASP A 22 -8.08 28.03 3.10
CA ASP A 22 -8.81 27.82 1.83
C ASP A 22 -7.93 27.16 0.76
N LEU A 23 -6.64 27.49 0.71
CA LEU A 23 -5.66 26.81 -0.16
C LEU A 23 -5.48 25.32 0.19
N ILE A 24 -5.59 24.95 1.47
CA ILE A 24 -5.56 23.55 1.88
C ILE A 24 -6.89 22.88 1.53
N ARG A 25 -8.02 23.51 1.87
CA ARG A 25 -9.36 22.94 1.66
C ARG A 25 -9.67 22.69 0.19
N ASN A 26 -9.19 23.56 -0.70
CA ASN A 26 -9.40 23.44 -2.15
C ASN A 26 -8.36 22.53 -2.84
N GLY A 27 -7.40 21.97 -2.10
CA GLY A 27 -6.37 21.07 -2.63
C GLY A 27 -5.25 21.76 -3.40
N THR A 28 -5.08 23.07 -3.28
CA THR A 28 -3.90 23.77 -3.83
C THR A 28 -2.65 23.41 -3.03
N ILE A 29 -2.75 23.39 -1.69
CA ILE A 29 -1.72 22.86 -0.78
C ILE A 29 -2.17 21.48 -0.33
N GLN A 30 -1.57 20.44 -0.90
CA GLN A 30 -1.89 19.04 -0.56
C GLN A 30 -0.90 18.41 0.41
N PHE A 31 0.30 18.97 0.48
CA PHE A 31 1.39 18.43 1.28
C PHE A 31 2.02 19.53 2.14
N LEU A 32 2.41 19.15 3.35
CA LEU A 32 3.35 19.91 4.16
C LEU A 32 4.64 19.11 4.33
N LEU A 33 5.76 19.80 4.32
CA LEU A 33 7.04 19.25 4.74
C LEU A 33 7.35 19.78 6.14
N ILE A 34 7.57 18.90 7.10
CA ILE A 34 8.18 19.27 8.38
C ILE A 34 9.67 18.91 8.35
N GLN A 35 10.52 19.80 8.85
CA GLN A 35 11.96 19.55 8.99
C GLN A 35 12.54 20.08 10.30
N GLU A 36 13.60 19.43 10.78
CA GLU A 36 14.51 20.04 11.74
C GLU A 36 15.39 21.08 11.02
N HIS A 37 15.25 22.34 11.40
CA HIS A 37 16.01 23.44 10.81
C HIS A 37 17.27 23.77 11.62
N LEU A 38 17.18 23.64 12.95
CA LEU A 38 18.27 23.86 13.90
C LEU A 38 18.38 22.67 14.86
N ASN A 39 19.61 22.37 15.31
CA ASN A 39 19.83 21.34 16.33
C ASN A 39 19.11 21.73 17.64
N PRO A 40 18.20 20.88 18.18
CA PRO A 40 17.42 21.21 19.36
C PRO A 40 18.23 21.41 20.65
N SER A 41 19.43 20.84 20.73
CA SER A 41 20.32 20.96 21.90
C SER A 41 21.14 22.26 21.87
N THR A 42 21.47 22.76 20.68
CA THR A 42 22.39 23.92 20.54
C THR A 42 21.72 25.18 20.00
N GLY A 43 20.55 25.06 19.38
CA GLY A 43 19.85 26.16 18.71
C GLY A 43 20.59 26.68 17.48
N ARG A 44 21.49 25.89 16.89
CA ARG A 44 22.31 26.25 15.72
C ARG A 44 22.10 25.26 14.58
N GLU A 45 22.37 25.69 13.35
CA GLU A 45 22.35 24.79 12.19
C GLU A 45 23.40 23.68 12.31
N ALA A 46 24.57 24.01 12.87
CA ALA A 46 25.64 23.06 13.06
C ALA A 46 25.20 21.91 13.98
N GLY A 47 25.26 20.69 13.46
CA GLY A 47 24.89 19.47 14.17
C GLY A 47 23.39 19.14 14.09
N ARG A 48 22.58 19.85 13.32
CA ARG A 48 21.19 19.42 13.05
C ARG A 48 21.17 18.08 12.33
N ASP A 49 20.09 17.34 12.47
CA ASP A 49 19.86 16.11 11.69
C ASP A 49 19.17 16.44 10.36
N PRO A 50 19.88 16.40 9.22
CA PRO A 50 19.29 16.69 7.91
C PRO A 50 18.29 15.61 7.45
N ALA A 51 18.35 14.39 8.00
CA ALA A 51 17.43 13.31 7.66
C ALA A 51 16.09 13.44 8.39
N LYS A 52 16.00 14.33 9.39
CA LYS A 52 14.78 14.56 10.16
C LYS A 52 13.82 15.49 9.41
N ARG A 53 13.28 14.93 8.33
CA ARG A 53 12.32 15.53 7.42
C ARG A 53 11.18 14.55 7.19
N GLN A 54 9.96 15.06 7.04
CA GLN A 54 8.81 14.22 6.76
C GLN A 54 7.79 14.97 5.90
N LEU A 55 7.35 14.31 4.83
CA LEU A 55 6.23 14.78 4.00
C LEU A 55 4.92 14.33 4.65
N LEU A 56 3.95 15.23 4.73
CA LEU A 56 2.66 15.04 5.39
C LEU A 56 1.56 15.34 4.38
N LYS A 57 0.76 14.34 3.99
CA LYS A 57 -0.38 14.56 3.10
C LYS A 57 -1.58 15.07 3.88
N LEU A 58 -2.01 16.29 3.58
CA LEU A 58 -3.12 16.95 4.26
C LEU A 58 -4.47 16.27 3.92
N LEU A 59 -5.40 16.29 4.88
CA LEU A 59 -6.77 15.85 4.60
C LEU A 59 -7.46 16.85 3.66
N ALA A 60 -8.38 16.37 2.84
CA ALA A 60 -9.12 17.21 1.90
C ALA A 60 -10.28 17.96 2.58
N GLY A 61 -10.70 19.08 1.97
CA GLY A 61 -11.88 19.84 2.40
C GLY A 61 -11.79 20.32 3.86
N ASP A 62 -12.95 20.49 4.51
CA ASP A 62 -13.05 21.10 5.84
C ASP A 62 -12.30 20.34 6.96
N GLN A 63 -11.99 19.07 6.73
CA GLN A 63 -11.21 18.26 7.67
C GLN A 63 -9.72 18.65 7.66
N GLY A 64 -9.20 19.11 6.52
CA GLY A 64 -7.78 19.43 6.31
C GLY A 64 -7.27 20.61 7.10
N ALA A 65 -8.05 21.69 7.17
CA ALA A 65 -7.61 22.92 7.82
C ALA A 65 -8.76 23.70 8.45
N GLU A 66 -8.45 24.41 9.54
CA GLU A 66 -9.36 25.29 10.23
C GLU A 66 -8.63 26.52 10.79
N SER A 67 -9.11 27.72 10.48
CA SER A 67 -8.63 28.94 11.10
C SER A 67 -9.20 29.09 12.51
N ARG A 68 -8.33 29.37 13.48
CA ARG A 68 -8.69 29.51 14.90
C ARG A 68 -7.97 30.72 15.47
N GLN A 69 -8.51 31.25 16.55
CA GLN A 69 -7.89 32.31 17.34
C GLN A 69 -7.50 31.76 18.70
N ASP A 70 -6.26 32.01 19.11
CA ASP A 70 -5.78 31.67 20.44
C ASP A 70 -6.45 32.61 21.46
N PRO A 71 -7.21 32.08 22.44
CA PRO A 71 -7.91 32.90 23.42
C PRO A 71 -6.98 33.64 24.38
N LEU A 72 -5.73 33.20 24.54
CA LEU A 72 -4.76 33.81 25.44
C LEU A 72 -3.98 34.94 24.76
N THR A 73 -3.48 34.68 23.55
CA THR A 73 -2.64 35.65 22.82
C THR A 73 -3.43 36.52 21.84
N GLY A 74 -4.65 36.11 21.49
CA GLY A 74 -5.46 36.73 20.43
C GLY A 74 -4.92 36.47 19.02
N ALA A 75 -3.84 35.69 18.88
CA ALA A 75 -3.21 35.40 17.60
C ALA A 75 -4.07 34.44 16.77
N TRP A 76 -4.18 34.73 15.47
CA TRP A 76 -4.80 33.83 14.51
C TRP A 76 -3.79 32.79 14.04
N PHE A 77 -4.21 31.54 13.99
CA PHE A 77 -3.43 30.40 13.52
C PHE A 77 -4.29 29.47 12.67
N VAL A 78 -3.63 28.56 11.94
CA VAL A 78 -4.30 27.53 11.14
C VAL A 78 -4.03 26.18 11.76
N ARG A 79 -5.08 25.50 12.24
CA ARG A 79 -4.99 24.10 12.61
C ARG A 79 -5.04 23.26 11.34
N VAL A 80 -3.99 22.49 11.10
CA VAL A 80 -3.90 21.58 9.95
C VAL A 80 -3.94 20.13 10.41
N ARG A 81 -4.51 19.25 9.58
CA ARG A 81 -4.64 17.82 9.83
C ARG A 81 -4.20 17.03 8.60
N TRP A 82 -3.50 15.92 8.82
CA TRP A 82 -2.99 15.05 7.75
C TRP A 82 -3.40 13.60 7.95
N GLU A 83 -3.18 12.78 6.93
CA GLU A 83 -3.55 11.36 6.91
C GLU A 83 -2.85 10.57 8.03
N GLU A 84 -3.55 9.60 8.63
CA GLU A 84 -3.03 8.76 9.72
C GLU A 84 -1.74 8.02 9.36
N LYS A 85 -1.61 7.59 8.09
CA LYS A 85 -0.39 6.94 7.58
C LYS A 85 0.86 7.82 7.67
N ASP A 86 0.68 9.15 7.70
CA ASP A 86 1.74 10.15 7.76
C ASP A 86 1.88 10.74 9.18
N GLN A 87 1.35 10.08 10.21
CA GLN A 87 1.59 10.47 11.60
C GLN A 87 3.08 10.73 11.88
N LEU A 88 3.40 11.73 12.71
CA LEU A 88 4.81 12.10 12.94
C LEU A 88 5.62 10.91 13.46
N LYS A 89 6.74 10.65 12.77
CA LYS A 89 7.68 9.56 13.10
C LYS A 89 8.76 9.99 14.09
N ASN A 90 9.00 11.29 14.20
CA ASN A 90 10.03 11.89 15.05
C ASN A 90 9.43 13.02 15.91
N ASN A 91 10.11 13.34 17.01
CA ASN A 91 9.80 14.50 17.83
C ASN A 91 10.41 15.76 17.23
N TYR A 92 9.61 16.80 16.97
CA TYR A 92 10.08 18.08 16.44
C TYR A 92 9.97 19.16 17.52
N CYS A 93 11.04 19.92 17.72
CA CYS A 93 11.08 21.02 18.67
C CYS A 93 10.95 22.34 17.90
N PHE A 94 9.97 23.17 18.25
CA PHE A 94 9.77 24.49 17.64
C PHE A 94 10.37 25.61 18.47
N THR A 95 10.45 25.43 19.79
CA THR A 95 11.11 26.36 20.71
C THR A 95 12.00 25.56 21.64
N VAL A 96 13.26 25.99 21.75
CA VAL A 96 14.27 25.34 22.60
C VAL A 96 14.95 26.38 23.47
N ASP A 97 15.18 26.03 24.73
CA ASP A 97 15.90 26.88 25.68
C ASP A 97 17.36 26.43 25.73
N CYS A 98 18.24 27.20 25.07
CA CYS A 98 19.67 26.92 25.01
C CYS A 98 20.44 27.82 25.99
N PRO A 99 21.71 27.49 26.34
CA PRO A 99 22.52 28.35 27.22
C PRO A 99 22.69 29.79 26.73
N GLY A 100 22.56 30.03 25.41
CA GLY A 100 22.61 31.35 24.79
C GLY A 100 21.27 32.11 24.75
N GLY A 101 20.21 31.54 25.32
CA GLY A 101 18.86 32.08 25.29
C GLY A 101 17.87 31.17 24.58
N ARG A 102 16.61 31.60 24.58
CA ARG A 102 15.51 30.92 23.90
C ARG A 102 15.64 31.09 22.39
N VAL A 103 15.58 29.99 21.66
CA VAL A 103 15.60 29.95 20.20
C VAL A 103 14.25 29.43 19.69
N THR A 104 13.64 30.17 18.77
CA THR A 104 12.42 29.77 18.06
C THR A 104 12.78 29.15 16.71
N ASP A 105 11.79 28.56 16.05
CA ASP A 105 11.91 28.05 14.68
C ASP A 105 12.97 26.95 14.50
N ALA A 106 13.21 26.17 15.57
CA ALA A 106 14.13 25.04 15.53
C ALA A 106 13.64 23.91 14.58
N SER A 107 12.34 23.83 14.33
CA SER A 107 11.72 23.03 13.28
C SER A 107 10.79 23.92 12.46
N LEU A 108 10.65 23.63 11.17
CA LEU A 108 9.86 24.43 10.23
C LEU A 108 8.87 23.56 9.45
N PHE A 109 7.71 24.15 9.14
CA PHE A 109 6.77 23.63 8.16
C PHE A 109 6.91 24.41 6.85
N HIS A 110 6.88 23.69 5.72
CA HIS A 110 6.86 24.26 4.37
C HIS A 110 5.62 23.77 3.62
N GLY A 111 4.88 24.70 3.02
CA GLY A 111 3.67 24.40 2.23
C GLY A 111 3.79 24.78 0.75
N ASN A 112 4.89 25.42 0.35
CA ASN A 112 5.19 25.85 -1.02
C ASN A 112 5.92 24.74 -1.81
N LEU A 113 5.46 23.51 -1.68
CA LEU A 113 6.06 22.35 -2.34
C LEU A 113 5.57 22.26 -3.79
N VAL A 114 6.49 22.01 -4.72
CA VAL A 114 6.19 21.75 -6.12
C VAL A 114 6.77 20.41 -6.51
N GLN A 115 6.08 19.68 -7.41
CA GLN A 115 6.59 18.42 -7.93
C GLN A 115 7.61 18.71 -9.05
N ALA A 116 8.79 18.11 -8.94
CA ALA A 116 9.83 18.18 -9.95
C ALA A 116 9.90 16.82 -10.68
N TYR A 117 10.12 16.88 -11.99
CA TYR A 117 10.29 15.71 -12.85
C TYR A 117 11.62 15.83 -13.60
N HIS A 118 12.25 14.69 -13.89
CA HIS A 118 13.43 14.63 -14.75
C HIS A 118 13.02 14.46 -16.22
N GLY A 119 13.70 15.18 -17.11
CA GLY A 119 13.56 15.05 -18.55
C GLY A 119 13.40 16.40 -19.24
N LEU A 120 13.78 16.46 -20.52
CA LEU A 120 13.57 17.61 -21.37
C LEU A 120 12.13 17.56 -21.91
N PRO A 121 11.30 18.60 -21.71
CA PRO A 121 10.00 18.66 -22.35
C PRO A 121 10.17 18.83 -23.86
N VAL A 122 9.49 17.97 -24.62
CA VAL A 122 9.47 17.96 -26.09
C VAL A 122 8.02 18.09 -26.56
N SER A 123 7.82 18.87 -27.62
CA SER A 123 6.55 18.93 -28.34
C SER A 123 6.77 18.55 -29.80
N THR A 124 5.87 17.72 -30.33
CA THR A 124 5.88 17.27 -31.72
C THR A 124 4.47 17.36 -32.29
N ILE A 125 4.34 17.74 -33.55
CA ILE A 125 3.05 17.85 -34.22
C ILE A 125 3.06 16.92 -35.43
N PHE A 126 2.15 15.93 -35.48
CA PHE A 126 1.98 15.12 -36.68
C PHE A 126 0.85 15.65 -37.56
N LYS A 127 1.08 15.62 -38.87
CA LYS A 127 0.14 16.04 -39.92
C LYS A 127 0.01 14.95 -40.99
N GLU A 128 -1.01 15.07 -41.85
CA GLU A 128 -1.17 14.19 -43.02
C GLU A 128 0.10 14.17 -43.91
N PRO A 129 0.42 13.04 -44.57
CA PRO A 129 1.59 12.91 -45.45
C PRO A 129 1.72 13.99 -46.53
N ASP A 130 0.60 14.51 -47.04
CA ASP A 130 0.60 15.49 -48.13
C ASP A 130 0.59 16.95 -47.65
N THR A 131 0.63 17.20 -46.33
CA THR A 131 0.55 18.55 -45.76
C THR A 131 1.93 19.19 -45.59
N PRO A 132 2.19 20.39 -46.13
CA PRO A 132 3.48 21.05 -45.93
C PRO A 132 3.83 21.26 -44.45
N LEU A 133 5.05 20.89 -44.07
CA LEU A 133 5.61 21.12 -42.73
C LEU A 133 6.24 22.51 -42.66
N ALA A 134 5.88 23.29 -41.64
CA ALA A 134 6.35 24.65 -41.41
C ALA A 134 7.33 24.76 -40.22
N GLY A 135 7.22 23.86 -39.24
CA GLY A 135 8.04 23.84 -38.03
C GLY A 135 9.03 22.68 -38.00
N SER A 136 10.14 22.84 -37.29
CA SER A 136 11.13 21.77 -37.07
C SER A 136 10.62 20.64 -36.17
N ASN A 137 9.51 20.88 -35.46
CA ASN A 137 8.82 19.92 -34.61
C ASN A 137 7.61 19.28 -35.32
N GLU A 138 7.39 19.57 -36.60
CA GLU A 138 6.30 19.00 -37.38
C GLU A 138 6.80 17.78 -38.16
N LEU A 139 6.03 16.70 -38.14
CA LEU A 139 6.32 15.43 -38.81
C LEU A 139 5.07 14.90 -39.51
N HIS A 140 5.24 13.93 -40.38
CA HIS A 140 4.12 13.20 -40.98
C HIS A 140 3.81 11.92 -40.21
N TYR A 141 2.54 11.59 -40.04
CA TYR A 141 2.12 10.24 -39.68
C TYR A 141 1.92 9.38 -40.93
N GLU A 142 2.00 8.06 -40.77
CA GLU A 142 1.78 7.06 -41.81
C GLU A 142 0.42 6.39 -41.59
N ARG A 143 -0.48 6.39 -42.58
CA ARG A 143 -1.73 5.61 -42.52
C ARG A 143 -1.50 4.21 -43.06
N THR A 144 -1.95 3.18 -42.34
CA THR A 144 -1.85 1.78 -42.76
C THR A 144 -3.21 1.08 -42.72
N GLU A 145 -3.50 0.26 -43.72
CA GLU A 145 -4.80 -0.45 -43.81
C GLU A 145 -5.02 -1.43 -42.65
N ARG A 146 -3.94 -2.04 -42.12
CA ARG A 146 -4.03 -3.09 -41.11
C ARG A 146 -3.84 -2.59 -39.68
N TRP A 147 -2.90 -1.66 -39.48
CA TRP A 147 -2.40 -1.29 -38.15
C TRP A 147 -2.89 0.07 -37.69
N GLY A 148 -3.74 0.74 -38.49
CA GLY A 148 -4.19 2.10 -38.20
C GLY A 148 -3.14 3.14 -38.58
N THR A 149 -3.20 4.30 -37.92
CA THR A 149 -2.27 5.41 -38.17
C THR A 149 -1.08 5.34 -37.21
N ILE A 150 0.13 5.56 -37.73
CA ILE A 150 1.40 5.45 -37.00
C ILE A 150 2.16 6.78 -37.05
N GLY A 151 2.57 7.31 -35.90
CA GLY A 151 3.45 8.48 -35.79
C GLY A 151 4.78 8.10 -35.16
N ARG A 152 5.90 8.27 -35.88
CA ARG A 152 7.24 7.98 -35.33
C ARG A 152 7.76 9.19 -34.57
N LEU A 153 8.03 9.02 -33.27
CA LEU A 153 8.56 10.11 -32.47
C LEU A 153 10.02 10.43 -32.89
N PRO A 154 10.45 11.70 -32.77
CA PRO A 154 11.85 12.09 -32.90
C PRO A 154 12.80 11.23 -32.06
N GLU A 155 14.08 11.17 -32.46
CA GLU A 155 15.10 10.44 -31.71
C GLU A 155 15.25 10.97 -30.27
N GLY A 156 15.27 10.05 -29.32
CA GLY A 156 15.46 10.33 -27.89
C GLY A 156 14.70 9.33 -27.02
N PRO A 157 15.21 8.98 -25.83
CA PRO A 157 14.53 8.04 -24.94
C PRO A 157 13.27 8.69 -24.38
N LEU A 158 12.10 8.21 -24.80
CA LEU A 158 10.82 8.62 -24.23
C LEU A 158 10.79 8.28 -22.74
N ALA A 159 10.51 9.28 -21.90
CA ALA A 159 10.38 9.08 -20.48
C ALA A 159 9.03 8.42 -20.14
N TYR A 160 9.06 7.52 -19.16
CA TYR A 160 7.88 6.82 -18.64
C TYR A 160 7.56 7.25 -17.21
N LEU A 161 6.28 7.20 -16.86
CA LEU A 161 5.81 7.46 -15.51
C LEU A 161 6.28 6.36 -14.55
N GLU A 162 6.40 6.71 -13.27
CA GLU A 162 6.72 5.73 -12.25
C GLU A 162 5.64 4.66 -12.15
N ALA A 163 6.03 3.42 -12.40
CA ALA A 163 5.19 2.24 -12.20
C ALA A 163 5.81 1.31 -11.16
N GLN A 164 4.97 0.57 -10.45
CA GLN A 164 5.45 -0.48 -9.55
C GLN A 164 6.14 -1.58 -10.38
N PRO A 165 7.32 -2.06 -9.95
CA PRO A 165 7.93 -3.24 -10.55
C PRO A 165 6.96 -4.44 -10.49
N GLY A 166 7.00 -5.30 -11.51
CA GLY A 166 6.18 -6.53 -11.55
C GLY A 166 5.24 -6.62 -12.75
N GLY A 167 5.00 -5.53 -13.47
CA GLY A 167 4.29 -5.52 -14.75
C GLY A 167 2.77 -5.69 -14.65
N GLU A 168 2.18 -5.62 -13.45
CA GLU A 168 0.72 -5.64 -13.27
C GLU A 168 0.06 -4.34 -13.69
N PHE A 169 0.68 -3.23 -13.31
CA PHE A 169 0.24 -1.91 -13.72
C PHE A 169 0.96 -1.59 -15.03
N PRO A 170 0.21 -1.25 -16.10
CA PRO A 170 0.83 -0.88 -17.35
C PRO A 170 1.74 0.32 -17.13
N THR A 171 2.97 0.24 -17.62
CA THR A 171 3.85 1.40 -17.72
C THR A 171 3.30 2.33 -18.77
N LEU A 172 2.95 3.54 -18.37
CA LEU A 172 2.50 4.60 -19.27
C LEU A 172 3.65 5.57 -19.53
N SER A 173 3.72 6.07 -20.75
CA SER A 173 4.69 7.10 -21.08
C SER A 173 4.28 8.46 -20.51
N THR A 174 5.19 9.43 -20.59
CA THR A 174 4.89 10.84 -20.30
C THR A 174 4.12 11.54 -21.43
N LEU A 175 3.77 10.80 -22.49
CA LEU A 175 3.16 11.33 -23.69
C LEU A 175 1.68 11.68 -23.47
N THR A 176 1.35 12.91 -23.80
CA THR A 176 -0.01 13.41 -23.91
C THR A 176 -0.30 13.75 -25.37
N ILE A 177 -1.47 13.35 -25.85
CA ILE A 177 -1.90 13.57 -27.23
C ILE A 177 -3.21 14.34 -27.25
N ALA A 178 -3.22 15.45 -27.98
CA ALA A 178 -4.42 16.16 -28.39
C ALA A 178 -4.58 16.09 -29.91
N VAL A 179 -5.69 15.53 -30.38
CA VAL A 179 -6.03 15.43 -31.79
C VAL A 179 -6.94 16.57 -32.17
N ILE A 180 -6.49 17.41 -33.10
CA ILE A 180 -7.21 18.57 -33.60
C ILE A 180 -7.81 18.22 -34.96
N THR A 181 -9.14 18.25 -35.01
CA THR A 181 -9.89 18.02 -36.25
C THR A 181 -9.92 19.30 -37.12
N PRO A 182 -10.15 19.19 -38.44
CA PRO A 182 -10.24 20.35 -39.34
C PRO A 182 -11.30 21.39 -38.93
N GLY A 183 -12.34 20.96 -38.18
CA GLY A 183 -13.37 21.83 -37.62
C GLY A 183 -12.93 22.64 -36.40
N GLY A 184 -11.68 22.47 -35.93
CA GLY A 184 -11.13 23.13 -34.75
C GLY A 184 -11.46 22.44 -33.42
N GLY A 185 -12.14 21.28 -33.45
CA GLY A 185 -12.37 20.47 -32.26
C GLY A 185 -11.07 19.79 -31.81
N SER A 186 -10.82 19.75 -30.51
CA SER A 186 -9.65 19.11 -29.89
C SER A 186 -10.13 17.97 -29.00
N ASP A 187 -9.74 16.75 -29.35
CA ASP A 187 -10.03 15.53 -28.59
C ASP A 187 -8.76 15.08 -27.86
N GLU A 188 -8.83 14.83 -26.55
CA GLU A 188 -7.72 14.22 -25.80
C GLU A 188 -7.77 12.70 -25.95
N TRP A 189 -6.66 12.10 -26.37
CA TRP A 189 -6.56 10.66 -26.55
C TRP A 189 -5.81 10.05 -25.37
N ARG A 190 -6.22 8.84 -24.96
CA ARG A 190 -5.67 8.13 -23.80
C ARG A 190 -4.72 7.02 -24.22
N GLU A 191 -3.54 6.97 -23.61
CA GLU A 191 -2.60 5.87 -23.77
C GLU A 191 -3.16 4.59 -23.12
N VAL A 192 -3.13 3.48 -23.86
CA VAL A 192 -3.44 2.14 -23.37
C VAL A 192 -2.33 1.17 -23.74
N ILE A 193 -2.20 0.07 -22.99
CA ILE A 193 -1.15 -0.94 -23.24
C ILE A 193 -1.37 -1.73 -24.54
N ASN A 194 -2.62 -1.91 -24.93
CA ASN A 194 -3.02 -2.54 -26.18
C ASN A 194 -4.44 -2.10 -26.54
N LEU A 195 -4.81 -2.29 -27.82
CA LEU A 195 -6.11 -1.91 -28.34
C LEU A 195 -7.15 -3.04 -28.31
N ILE A 196 -6.82 -4.24 -27.78
CA ILE A 196 -7.68 -5.43 -27.91
C ILE A 196 -9.03 -5.29 -27.18
N HIS A 197 -9.07 -4.40 -26.20
CA HIS A 197 -10.25 -4.08 -25.39
C HIS A 197 -10.81 -2.69 -25.70
N SER A 198 -10.30 -2.03 -26.75
CA SER A 198 -10.79 -0.72 -27.18
C SER A 198 -11.92 -0.90 -28.18
N ASP A 199 -13.04 -0.22 -27.94
CA ASP A 199 -14.16 -0.18 -28.86
C ASP A 199 -13.85 0.76 -30.05
N GLU A 200 -14.63 0.65 -31.13
CA GLU A 200 -14.45 1.41 -32.38
C GLU A 200 -14.52 2.95 -32.22
N ASN A 201 -15.09 3.44 -31.11
CA ASN A 201 -15.25 4.87 -30.83
C ASN A 201 -14.31 5.36 -29.72
N ASP A 202 -13.48 4.49 -29.15
CA ASP A 202 -12.58 4.88 -28.07
C ASP A 202 -11.38 5.66 -28.60
N ASP A 203 -11.15 6.85 -28.05
CA ASP A 203 -10.00 7.72 -28.32
C ASP A 203 -8.73 7.18 -27.65
N HIS A 204 -8.29 6.00 -28.09
CA HIS A 204 -7.14 5.28 -27.55
C HIS A 204 -5.96 5.26 -28.52
N PHE A 205 -4.77 5.41 -27.97
CA PHE A 205 -3.51 5.18 -28.68
C PHE A 205 -2.60 4.29 -27.84
N ILE A 206 -1.57 3.74 -28.47
CA ILE A 206 -0.52 2.99 -27.80
C ILE A 206 0.85 3.55 -28.15
N VAL A 207 1.83 3.29 -27.30
CA VAL A 207 3.24 3.58 -27.54
C VAL A 207 4.02 2.29 -27.65
N GLU A 208 4.75 2.12 -28.75
CA GLU A 208 5.62 0.98 -28.99
C GLU A 208 7.07 1.49 -29.05
N THR A 209 7.94 0.96 -28.18
CA THR A 209 9.36 1.33 -28.10
C THR A 209 10.22 0.13 -28.45
N ASP A 210 11.16 0.30 -29.38
CA ASP A 210 12.06 -0.76 -29.82
C ASP A 210 13.33 -0.88 -28.95
N GLU A 211 14.16 -1.88 -29.23
CA GLU A 211 15.41 -2.16 -28.51
C GLU A 211 16.48 -1.06 -28.65
N LEU A 212 16.32 -0.14 -29.61
CA LEU A 212 17.18 1.03 -29.80
C LEU A 212 16.63 2.27 -29.09
N GLY A 213 15.53 2.14 -28.35
CA GLY A 213 14.89 3.24 -27.63
C GLY A 213 14.10 4.19 -28.54
N ARG A 214 13.76 3.77 -29.76
CA ARG A 214 12.92 4.56 -30.66
C ARG A 214 11.47 4.24 -30.40
N SER A 215 10.68 5.27 -30.15
CA SER A 215 9.26 5.15 -29.85
C SER A 215 8.40 5.54 -31.05
N LEU A 216 7.31 4.80 -31.25
CA LEU A 216 6.24 5.15 -32.18
C LEU A 216 4.90 5.14 -31.47
N ILE A 217 3.99 5.95 -31.98
CA ILE A 217 2.60 6.05 -31.56
C ILE A 217 1.76 5.30 -32.57
N ARG A 218 0.80 4.50 -32.10
CA ARG A 218 -0.17 3.82 -32.97
C ARG A 218 -1.60 4.08 -32.49
N PHE A 219 -2.43 4.56 -33.41
CA PHE A 219 -3.84 4.82 -33.22
C PHE A 219 -4.70 3.60 -33.57
N GLY A 220 -5.97 3.65 -33.19
CA GLY A 220 -6.98 2.66 -33.57
C GLY A 220 -7.16 2.56 -35.08
N ASN A 221 -7.80 1.46 -35.50
CA ASN A 221 -8.08 1.16 -36.90
C ASN A 221 -9.58 1.11 -37.22
N GLY A 222 -10.43 1.66 -36.34
CA GLY A 222 -11.88 1.64 -36.46
C GLY A 222 -12.53 0.31 -36.05
N ILE A 223 -11.75 -0.72 -35.73
CA ILE A 223 -12.24 -1.97 -35.10
C ILE A 223 -11.76 -2.06 -33.66
N ASN A 224 -10.46 -1.83 -33.44
CA ASN A 224 -9.82 -1.81 -32.13
C ASN A 224 -9.36 -0.38 -31.86
N GLY A 225 -10.22 0.41 -31.21
CA GLY A 225 -10.03 1.86 -31.05
C GLY A 225 -10.44 2.68 -32.27
N ARG A 226 -10.79 3.94 -32.03
CA ARG A 226 -11.16 4.91 -33.06
C ARG A 226 -10.02 5.17 -34.03
N GLU A 227 -10.36 5.24 -35.32
CA GLU A 227 -9.41 5.64 -36.35
C GLU A 227 -9.13 7.15 -36.27
N LEU A 228 -7.87 7.54 -36.52
CA LEU A 228 -7.51 8.95 -36.58
C LEU A 228 -8.32 9.66 -37.68
N PRO A 229 -9.09 10.73 -37.37
CA PRO A 229 -9.87 11.45 -38.37
C PRO A 229 -9.01 11.96 -39.54
N GLU A 230 -9.61 12.06 -40.73
CA GLU A 230 -8.93 12.62 -41.90
C GLU A 230 -8.49 14.07 -41.64
N GLN A 231 -7.30 14.42 -42.14
CA GLN A 231 -6.73 15.78 -42.02
C GLN A 231 -6.56 16.27 -40.57
N ALA A 232 -6.47 15.36 -39.61
CA ALA A 232 -6.24 15.71 -38.22
C ALA A 232 -4.79 16.16 -37.98
N GLU A 233 -4.62 17.12 -37.07
CA GLU A 233 -3.32 17.50 -36.51
C GLU A 233 -3.17 16.84 -35.13
N VAL A 234 -2.12 16.05 -34.94
CA VAL A 234 -1.85 15.36 -33.67
C VAL A 234 -0.78 16.12 -32.91
N ARG A 235 -1.14 16.75 -31.80
CA ARG A 235 -0.20 17.45 -30.91
C ARG A 235 0.25 16.52 -29.80
N CYS A 236 1.54 16.25 -29.78
CA CYS A 236 2.22 15.44 -28.79
C CYS A 236 3.03 16.33 -27.85
N VAL A 237 2.90 16.12 -26.55
CA VAL A 237 3.79 16.70 -25.52
C VAL A 237 4.26 15.57 -24.62
N TYR A 238 5.58 15.44 -24.46
CA TYR A 238 6.22 14.36 -23.71
C TYR A 238 7.56 14.81 -23.14
N GLN A 239 8.21 13.95 -22.35
CA GLN A 239 9.55 14.19 -21.84
C GLN A 239 10.54 13.19 -22.45
N THR A 240 11.77 13.66 -22.70
CA THR A 240 12.90 12.78 -23.05
C THR A 240 13.94 12.79 -21.93
N GLY A 241 14.47 11.63 -21.56
CA GLY A 241 15.47 11.55 -20.49
C GLY A 241 15.84 10.12 -20.11
N ASN A 242 17.03 9.98 -19.51
CA ASN A 242 17.50 8.72 -18.98
C ASN A 242 17.07 8.60 -17.52
N GLY A 243 16.31 7.57 -17.18
CA GLY A 243 15.73 7.46 -15.83
C GLY A 243 16.78 7.56 -14.72
N LEU A 244 17.93 6.89 -14.84
CA LEU A 244 18.97 6.92 -13.80
C LEU A 244 19.63 8.29 -13.61
N GLU A 245 19.71 9.13 -14.65
CA GLU A 245 20.29 10.47 -14.55
C GLU A 245 19.40 11.44 -13.77
N GLY A 246 18.11 11.12 -13.64
CA GLY A 246 17.18 11.87 -12.80
C GLY A 246 17.35 11.64 -11.31
N ASN A 247 18.15 10.66 -10.89
CA ASN A 247 18.36 10.39 -9.48
C ASN A 247 19.33 11.43 -8.88
N VAL A 248 18.84 12.20 -7.91
CA VAL A 248 19.60 13.26 -7.24
C VAL A 248 19.41 13.14 -5.73
N GLY A 249 20.47 13.44 -4.96
CA GLY A 249 20.36 13.46 -3.50
C GLY A 249 19.52 14.63 -3.01
N ALA A 250 19.08 14.57 -1.76
CA ALA A 250 18.48 15.68 -1.04
C ALA A 250 19.37 16.93 -1.13
N ASP A 251 18.76 18.11 -1.08
CA ASP A 251 19.42 19.41 -1.11
C ASP A 251 20.28 19.70 -2.36
N THR A 252 20.10 18.93 -3.45
CA THR A 252 20.90 19.07 -4.68
C THR A 252 20.24 19.98 -5.73
N LEU A 253 18.90 20.05 -5.76
CA LEU A 253 18.14 20.90 -6.70
C LEU A 253 18.07 22.36 -6.24
N THR A 254 19.19 23.07 -6.33
CA THR A 254 19.33 24.43 -5.76
C THR A 254 19.02 25.58 -6.71
N HIS A 255 18.69 25.31 -7.96
CA HIS A 255 18.43 26.33 -8.98
C HIS A 255 17.09 26.09 -9.68
N CYS A 256 16.35 27.17 -9.90
CA CYS A 256 15.07 27.15 -10.59
C CYS A 256 14.79 28.52 -11.24
N ASP A 257 14.32 28.51 -12.48
CA ASP A 257 14.04 29.71 -13.27
C ASP A 257 12.62 30.23 -13.00
N PHE A 258 12.37 30.73 -11.78
CA PHE A 258 11.15 31.46 -11.45
C PHE A 258 11.46 32.92 -11.10
N PRO A 259 10.78 33.90 -11.70
CA PRO A 259 10.87 35.28 -11.22
C PRO A 259 10.38 35.33 -9.77
N ASP A 260 11.09 36.07 -8.93
CA ASP A 260 10.79 36.29 -7.50
C ASP A 260 11.02 35.11 -6.52
N LEU A 261 11.72 34.05 -6.94
CA LEU A 261 12.11 32.95 -6.05
C LEU A 261 13.35 33.28 -5.21
N ALA A 262 13.26 33.17 -3.89
CA ALA A 262 14.40 33.40 -2.99
C ALA A 262 15.42 32.25 -3.01
N ALA A 263 14.93 31.01 -2.91
CA ALA A 263 15.72 29.79 -2.98
C ALA A 263 14.80 28.59 -3.27
N CYS A 264 15.35 27.54 -3.87
CA CYS A 264 14.71 26.23 -3.98
C CYS A 264 15.69 25.12 -3.57
N TRP A 265 15.14 23.99 -3.18
CA TRP A 265 15.86 22.77 -2.83
C TRP A 265 14.87 21.60 -2.83
N ASN A 266 15.37 20.38 -2.98
CA ASN A 266 14.57 19.16 -2.83
C ASN A 266 14.78 18.54 -1.44
N PRO A 267 13.70 18.24 -0.70
CA PRO A 267 13.84 17.77 0.67
C PRO A 267 14.29 16.33 0.83
N PHE A 268 14.04 15.50 -0.18
CA PHE A 268 14.32 14.08 -0.18
C PHE A 268 15.16 13.72 -1.38
N ASP A 269 15.87 12.60 -1.27
CA ASP A 269 16.51 11.96 -2.41
C ASP A 269 15.43 11.60 -3.46
N VAL A 270 15.76 11.85 -4.72
CA VAL A 270 15.01 11.34 -5.87
C VAL A 270 15.72 10.08 -6.32
N THR A 271 15.08 8.92 -6.12
CA THR A 271 15.70 7.60 -6.36
C THR A 271 14.85 6.68 -7.24
N ASN A 272 13.74 7.17 -7.76
CA ASN A 272 12.78 6.39 -8.54
C ASN A 272 13.12 6.33 -10.04
N GLY A 273 14.19 6.97 -10.47
CA GLY A 273 14.72 6.89 -11.82
C GLY A 273 15.27 5.50 -12.14
N ARG A 274 14.78 4.89 -13.22
CA ARG A 274 15.14 3.52 -13.64
C ARG A 274 15.56 3.46 -15.11
N ALA A 275 16.55 2.64 -15.41
CA ALA A 275 16.89 2.31 -16.79
C ALA A 275 15.88 1.31 -17.37
N PRO A 276 15.67 1.30 -18.70
CA PRO A 276 14.95 0.24 -19.38
C PRO A 276 15.52 -1.14 -19.05
N GLU A 277 14.67 -2.17 -19.00
CA GLU A 277 15.14 -3.54 -18.79
C GLU A 277 15.96 -4.01 -20.01
N PRO A 278 17.16 -4.59 -19.83
CA PRO A 278 17.94 -5.12 -20.95
C PRO A 278 17.25 -6.30 -21.64
N GLU A 279 17.42 -6.44 -22.96
CA GLU A 279 16.82 -7.51 -23.77
C GLU A 279 17.04 -8.92 -23.19
N ALA A 280 18.27 -9.23 -22.77
CA ALA A 280 18.60 -10.55 -22.21
C ALA A 280 17.84 -10.86 -20.91
N GLU A 281 17.56 -9.83 -20.09
CA GLU A 281 16.74 -9.97 -18.88
C GLU A 281 15.26 -10.13 -19.25
N ILE A 282 14.76 -9.37 -20.23
CA ILE A 282 13.38 -9.49 -20.73
C ILE A 282 13.12 -10.93 -21.22
N ILE A 283 13.99 -11.48 -22.06
CA ILE A 283 13.87 -12.85 -22.59
C ILE A 283 13.77 -13.89 -21.47
N ARG A 284 14.53 -13.69 -20.38
CA ARG A 284 14.54 -14.59 -19.23
C ARG A 284 13.29 -14.41 -18.35
N ARG A 285 12.89 -13.17 -18.07
CA ARG A 285 11.83 -12.83 -17.11
C ARG A 285 10.43 -13.01 -17.67
N VAL A 286 10.20 -12.72 -18.95
CA VAL A 286 8.85 -12.78 -19.55
C VAL A 286 8.18 -14.16 -19.35
N PRO A 287 8.83 -15.31 -19.60
CA PRO A 287 8.24 -16.61 -19.33
C PRO A 287 7.95 -16.87 -17.84
N GLU A 288 8.81 -16.38 -16.95
CA GLU A 288 8.63 -16.50 -15.51
C GLU A 288 7.47 -15.64 -15.02
N ALA A 289 7.27 -14.44 -15.59
CA ALA A 289 6.17 -13.54 -15.24
C ALA A 289 4.79 -14.21 -15.40
N TYR A 290 4.57 -14.93 -16.51
CA TYR A 290 3.34 -15.69 -16.74
C TYR A 290 3.12 -16.87 -15.78
N ARG A 291 4.19 -17.39 -15.16
CA ARG A 291 4.10 -18.48 -14.16
C ARG A 291 3.97 -17.96 -12.74
N TYR A 292 4.68 -16.87 -12.43
CA TYR A 292 4.76 -16.29 -11.10
C TYR A 292 3.44 -15.65 -10.70
N ARG A 293 2.86 -14.83 -11.58
CA ARG A 293 1.61 -14.12 -11.29
C ARG A 293 0.54 -14.42 -12.34
N GLN A 294 -0.30 -15.39 -12.00
CA GLN A 294 -1.37 -15.81 -12.89
C GLN A 294 -2.64 -14.99 -12.65
N LEU A 295 -3.02 -14.17 -13.63
CA LEU A 295 -4.25 -13.35 -13.61
C LEU A 295 -5.53 -14.17 -13.89
N ARG A 296 -5.51 -15.46 -13.55
CA ARG A 296 -6.65 -16.38 -13.60
C ARG A 296 -6.58 -17.31 -12.39
N ALA A 297 -7.72 -17.54 -11.75
CA ALA A 297 -7.84 -18.49 -10.66
C ALA A 297 -8.49 -19.78 -11.18
N VAL A 298 -7.69 -20.85 -11.28
CA VAL A 298 -8.15 -22.16 -11.78
C VAL A 298 -8.11 -23.21 -10.68
N THR A 299 -7.02 -23.25 -9.92
CA THR A 299 -6.87 -24.16 -8.77
C THR A 299 -7.38 -23.50 -7.49
N LEU A 300 -7.75 -24.31 -6.48
CA LEU A 300 -8.07 -23.78 -5.14
C LEU A 300 -6.93 -22.94 -4.54
N LYS A 301 -5.68 -23.32 -4.84
CA LYS A 301 -4.51 -22.56 -4.38
C LYS A 301 -4.42 -21.20 -5.07
N ASP A 302 -4.85 -21.08 -6.33
CA ASP A 302 -4.90 -19.80 -7.04
C ASP A 302 -5.91 -18.86 -6.36
N TYR A 303 -7.11 -19.36 -6.02
CA TYR A 303 -8.10 -18.56 -5.28
C TYR A 303 -7.58 -18.09 -3.92
N VAL A 304 -6.87 -18.95 -3.18
CA VAL A 304 -6.23 -18.57 -1.92
C VAL A 304 -5.18 -17.48 -2.15
N ASN A 305 -4.30 -17.66 -3.13
CA ASN A 305 -3.24 -16.70 -3.42
C ASN A 305 -3.82 -15.34 -3.84
N ARG A 306 -4.84 -15.32 -4.72
CA ARG A 306 -5.50 -14.08 -5.17
C ARG A 306 -6.23 -13.39 -4.02
N ALA A 307 -6.92 -14.14 -3.16
CA ALA A 307 -7.58 -13.56 -1.99
C ALA A 307 -6.57 -12.88 -1.03
N GLN A 308 -5.39 -13.48 -0.85
CA GLN A 308 -4.32 -12.96 -0.01
C GLN A 308 -3.52 -11.81 -0.64
N GLU A 309 -3.81 -11.42 -1.88
CA GLU A 309 -3.28 -10.17 -2.46
C GLU A 309 -3.99 -8.93 -1.89
N LEU A 310 -5.19 -9.09 -1.32
CA LEU A 310 -5.92 -8.00 -0.69
C LEU A 310 -5.25 -7.65 0.65
N PRO A 311 -4.90 -6.37 0.90
CA PRO A 311 -4.23 -5.95 2.13
C PRO A 311 -4.98 -6.31 3.42
N ASP A 312 -6.31 -6.38 3.35
CA ASP A 312 -7.17 -6.64 4.49
C ASP A 312 -7.33 -8.14 4.81
N VAL A 313 -6.71 -9.03 4.00
CA VAL A 313 -6.79 -10.49 4.16
C VAL A 313 -5.48 -11.04 4.72
N SER A 314 -5.49 -11.53 5.95
CA SER A 314 -4.33 -12.18 6.58
C SER A 314 -4.14 -13.60 6.00
N ARG A 315 -5.19 -14.42 6.12
CA ARG A 315 -5.20 -15.80 5.64
C ARG A 315 -6.45 -16.11 4.85
N ALA A 316 -6.35 -17.04 3.91
CA ALA A 316 -7.48 -17.54 3.16
C ALA A 316 -7.40 -19.07 3.00
N ALA A 317 -8.56 -19.71 2.91
CA ALA A 317 -8.66 -21.12 2.56
C ALA A 317 -9.80 -21.34 1.58
N ALA A 318 -9.52 -22.10 0.52
CA ALA A 318 -10.51 -22.44 -0.49
C ALA A 318 -10.79 -23.95 -0.49
N ARG A 319 -12.06 -24.30 -0.70
CA ARG A 319 -12.47 -25.68 -0.98
C ARG A 319 -13.67 -25.69 -1.91
N TYR A 320 -13.85 -26.80 -2.62
CA TYR A 320 -15.11 -27.02 -3.31
C TYR A 320 -16.23 -27.35 -2.33
N ALA A 321 -17.43 -26.91 -2.68
CA ALA A 321 -18.67 -27.23 -2.00
C ALA A 321 -19.76 -27.53 -3.03
N TRP A 322 -20.65 -28.45 -2.68
CA TRP A 322 -21.84 -28.72 -3.46
C TRP A 322 -23.00 -27.91 -2.87
N THR A 323 -23.64 -27.07 -3.69
CA THR A 323 -24.78 -26.24 -3.25
C THR A 323 -26.12 -26.95 -3.39
N GLY A 324 -26.11 -28.18 -3.94
CA GLY A 324 -27.31 -28.96 -4.28
C GLY A 324 -27.51 -29.06 -5.78
N SER A 325 -27.15 -28.03 -6.54
CA SER A 325 -27.39 -27.94 -7.98
C SER A 325 -26.11 -27.86 -8.83
N TRP A 326 -25.02 -27.32 -8.29
CA TRP A 326 -23.71 -27.28 -8.94
C TRP A 326 -22.59 -27.17 -7.91
N ARG A 327 -21.34 -27.15 -8.39
CA ARG A 327 -20.15 -26.97 -7.58
C ARG A 327 -19.83 -25.47 -7.46
N THR A 328 -19.47 -25.06 -6.26
CA THR A 328 -19.09 -23.68 -5.91
C THR A 328 -17.75 -23.70 -5.19
N VAL A 329 -16.90 -22.71 -5.44
CA VAL A 329 -15.67 -22.49 -4.68
C VAL A 329 -16.04 -21.71 -3.42
N GLN A 330 -15.94 -22.35 -2.27
CA GLN A 330 -16.10 -21.69 -0.96
C GLN A 330 -14.74 -21.19 -0.49
N ILE A 331 -14.65 -19.89 -0.23
CA ILE A 331 -13.43 -19.23 0.26
C ILE A 331 -13.70 -18.68 1.66
N ALA A 332 -12.98 -19.20 2.66
CA ALA A 332 -12.96 -18.65 3.99
C ALA A 332 -11.86 -17.60 4.09
N ILE A 333 -12.18 -16.42 4.63
CA ILE A 333 -11.28 -15.28 4.76
C ILE A 333 -11.07 -14.99 6.25
N ASP A 334 -9.80 -14.91 6.65
CA ASP A 334 -9.37 -14.45 7.96
C ASP A 334 -8.81 -13.02 7.80
N PRO A 335 -9.52 -11.98 8.30
CA PRO A 335 -9.12 -10.59 8.11
C PRO A 335 -7.87 -10.22 8.93
N VAL A 336 -7.18 -9.16 8.51
CA VAL A 336 -6.08 -8.59 9.29
C VAL A 336 -6.63 -7.89 10.54
N GLY A 337 -6.09 -8.23 11.71
CA GLY A 337 -6.36 -7.52 12.96
C GLY A 337 -7.76 -7.70 13.56
N THR A 338 -8.62 -8.51 12.93
CA THR A 338 -9.96 -8.83 13.45
C THR A 338 -10.39 -10.23 13.02
N THR A 339 -11.24 -10.87 13.82
CA THR A 339 -11.84 -12.18 13.51
C THR A 339 -13.17 -12.08 12.75
N GLU A 340 -13.67 -10.85 12.55
CA GLU A 340 -14.96 -10.58 11.93
C GLU A 340 -14.80 -10.15 10.47
N LEU A 341 -15.39 -10.92 9.56
CA LEU A 341 -15.46 -10.56 8.15
C LEU A 341 -16.63 -9.60 7.92
N THR A 342 -16.33 -8.32 7.71
CA THR A 342 -17.33 -7.30 7.38
C THR A 342 -17.94 -7.53 5.99
N ASP A 343 -19.14 -7.00 5.75
CA ASP A 343 -19.81 -7.11 4.45
C ASP A 343 -19.04 -6.36 3.34
N GLU A 344 -18.41 -5.24 3.68
CA GLU A 344 -17.54 -4.49 2.77
C GLU A 344 -16.34 -5.32 2.33
N ALA A 345 -15.60 -5.92 3.28
CA ALA A 345 -14.46 -6.78 2.97
C ALA A 345 -14.89 -8.03 2.16
N ARG A 346 -16.07 -8.58 2.46
CA ARG A 346 -16.66 -9.69 1.71
C ARG A 346 -16.95 -9.29 0.27
N GLU A 347 -17.56 -8.14 0.04
CA GLU A 347 -17.90 -7.65 -1.30
C GLU A 347 -16.64 -7.31 -2.10
N GLN A 348 -15.67 -6.64 -1.49
CA GLN A 348 -14.37 -6.36 -2.09
C GLN A 348 -13.64 -7.65 -2.51
N THR A 349 -13.61 -8.65 -1.63
CA THR A 349 -13.03 -9.97 -1.93
C THR A 349 -13.78 -10.66 -3.08
N SER A 350 -15.11 -10.61 -3.05
CA SER A 350 -15.94 -11.19 -4.11
C SER A 350 -15.65 -10.54 -5.46
N ARG A 351 -15.64 -9.20 -5.55
CA ARG A 351 -15.34 -8.48 -6.80
C ARG A 351 -13.92 -8.78 -7.30
N HIS A 352 -12.95 -8.83 -6.40
CA HIS A 352 -11.56 -9.14 -6.74
C HIS A 352 -11.40 -10.54 -7.36
N LEU A 353 -12.05 -11.55 -6.76
CA LEU A 353 -11.98 -12.93 -7.25
C LEU A 353 -12.87 -13.19 -8.47
N ASP A 354 -14.01 -12.50 -8.59
CA ASP A 354 -14.91 -12.59 -9.75
C ASP A 354 -14.20 -12.14 -11.04
N ALA A 355 -13.31 -11.14 -10.95
CA ALA A 355 -12.52 -10.66 -12.09
C ALA A 355 -11.54 -11.70 -12.67
N VAL A 356 -11.22 -12.76 -11.92
CA VAL A 356 -10.21 -13.77 -12.32
C VAL A 356 -10.70 -15.21 -12.29
N ARG A 357 -11.91 -15.48 -11.81
CA ARG A 357 -12.43 -16.84 -11.73
C ARG A 357 -12.62 -17.46 -13.11
N LEU A 358 -12.62 -18.78 -13.15
CA LEU A 358 -13.05 -19.50 -14.34
C LEU A 358 -14.55 -19.23 -14.63
N ILE A 359 -14.88 -18.95 -15.89
CA ILE A 359 -16.27 -18.82 -16.33
C ILE A 359 -17.03 -20.11 -15.97
N GLY A 360 -18.17 -19.94 -15.29
CA GLY A 360 -19.03 -21.05 -14.86
C GLY A 360 -18.75 -21.59 -13.45
N GLU A 361 -17.69 -21.15 -12.77
CA GLU A 361 -17.51 -21.39 -11.33
C GLU A 361 -18.23 -20.30 -10.54
N ASP A 362 -18.99 -20.68 -9.50
CA ASP A 362 -19.55 -19.73 -8.55
C ASP A 362 -18.64 -19.59 -7.32
N LEU A 363 -18.63 -18.40 -6.74
CA LEU A 363 -17.86 -18.09 -5.55
C LEU A 363 -18.76 -17.87 -4.35
N GLU A 364 -18.35 -18.37 -3.19
CA GLU A 364 -19.00 -18.08 -1.93
C GLU A 364 -17.96 -17.71 -0.87
N ILE A 365 -17.93 -16.44 -0.50
CA ILE A 365 -17.02 -15.91 0.53
C ILE A 365 -17.65 -16.10 1.90
N ARG A 366 -16.90 -16.64 2.87
CA ARG A 366 -17.36 -16.94 4.23
C ARG A 366 -16.38 -16.45 5.31
N PRO A 367 -16.85 -16.14 6.53
CA PRO A 367 -15.97 -15.88 7.67
C PRO A 367 -15.20 -17.15 8.08
N PRO A 368 -14.13 -17.00 8.88
CA PRO A 368 -13.41 -18.15 9.41
C PRO A 368 -14.29 -18.93 10.39
N ARG A 369 -14.17 -20.26 10.40
CA ARG A 369 -14.85 -21.09 11.40
C ARG A 369 -13.90 -21.40 12.53
N PHE A 370 -14.09 -20.76 13.67
CA PHE A 370 -13.29 -21.06 14.85
C PHE A 370 -13.71 -22.39 15.50
N VAL A 371 -12.72 -23.15 15.94
CA VAL A 371 -12.87 -24.42 16.64
C VAL A 371 -12.37 -24.20 18.07
N PRO A 372 -13.26 -23.83 19.00
CA PRO A 372 -12.92 -23.69 20.41
C PRO A 372 -12.48 -25.04 20.99
N LEU A 373 -11.43 -25.04 21.82
CA LEU A 373 -10.92 -26.25 22.49
C LEU A 373 -11.13 -26.22 24.01
N ASP A 374 -11.38 -27.39 24.60
CA ASP A 374 -11.29 -27.67 26.05
C ASP A 374 -9.98 -28.42 26.27
N ILE A 375 -9.02 -27.73 26.89
CA ILE A 375 -7.69 -28.26 27.17
C ILE A 375 -7.53 -28.40 28.68
N ARG A 376 -7.15 -29.58 29.15
CA ARG A 376 -6.88 -29.84 30.57
C ARG A 376 -5.50 -30.42 30.73
N MET A 377 -4.66 -29.71 31.49
CA MET A 377 -3.30 -30.12 31.77
C MET A 377 -3.11 -30.30 33.28
N ALA A 378 -2.57 -31.44 33.66
CA ALA A 378 -2.03 -31.66 35.00
C ALA A 378 -0.50 -31.66 34.92
N LEU A 379 0.15 -30.90 35.80
CA LEU A 379 1.60 -30.77 35.83
C LEU A 379 2.15 -30.67 37.26
N CYS A 380 3.41 -31.05 37.43
CA CYS A 380 4.13 -30.91 38.69
C CYS A 380 5.16 -29.79 38.56
N ILE A 381 5.23 -28.92 39.57
CA ILE A 381 6.18 -27.81 39.63
C ILE A 381 7.25 -28.04 40.69
N HIS A 382 8.43 -27.47 40.46
CA HIS A 382 9.60 -27.62 41.31
C HIS A 382 9.36 -27.00 42.70
N PRO A 383 9.82 -27.62 43.81
CA PRO A 383 9.58 -27.14 45.18
C PRO A 383 10.05 -25.72 45.51
N ASP A 384 10.92 -25.13 44.69
CA ASP A 384 11.44 -23.77 44.89
C ASP A 384 10.45 -22.67 44.44
N TYR A 385 9.43 -23.03 43.66
CA TYR A 385 8.49 -22.10 43.04
C TYR A 385 7.10 -22.18 43.70
N TRP A 386 6.41 -21.04 43.77
CA TRP A 386 5.03 -20.98 44.26
C TRP A 386 4.05 -21.44 43.16
N PRO A 387 3.07 -22.32 43.48
CA PRO A 387 2.06 -22.76 42.53
C PRO A 387 1.29 -21.64 41.84
N GLU A 388 0.99 -20.57 42.57
CA GLU A 388 0.23 -19.42 42.09
C GLU A 388 1.02 -18.60 41.06
N ASP A 389 2.32 -18.40 41.29
CA ASP A 389 3.20 -17.67 40.37
C ASP A 389 3.35 -18.43 39.05
N ILE A 390 3.57 -19.75 39.11
CA ILE A 390 3.70 -20.58 37.91
C ILE A 390 2.36 -20.68 37.16
N ARG A 391 1.23 -20.77 37.87
CA ARG A 391 -0.09 -20.76 37.24
C ARG A 391 -0.29 -19.49 36.42
N PHE A 392 0.04 -18.33 36.97
CA PHE A 392 -0.07 -17.06 36.26
C PHE A 392 0.83 -17.02 35.01
N ILE A 393 2.07 -17.50 35.11
CA ILE A 393 2.98 -17.58 33.95
C ILE A 393 2.43 -18.52 32.88
N LEU A 394 1.90 -19.69 33.25
CA LEU A 394 1.28 -20.63 32.32
C LEU A 394 0.05 -20.03 31.63
N GLU A 395 -0.80 -19.31 32.37
CA GLU A 395 -1.96 -18.63 31.80
C GLU A 395 -1.54 -17.56 30.78
N GLN A 396 -0.45 -16.82 31.03
CA GLN A 396 0.12 -15.89 30.05
C GLN A 396 0.72 -16.59 28.83
N GLU A 397 1.53 -17.64 29.03
CA GLU A 397 2.18 -18.40 27.96
C GLU A 397 1.18 -19.09 27.03
N PHE A 398 0.00 -19.47 27.53
CA PHE A 398 -1.09 -20.05 26.76
C PHE A 398 -2.28 -19.09 26.54
N SER A 399 -2.04 -17.78 26.60
CA SER A 399 -3.04 -16.77 26.26
C SER A 399 -3.18 -16.54 24.74
N ASP A 400 -4.19 -15.77 24.36
CA ASP A 400 -4.37 -15.23 23.00
C ASP A 400 -3.70 -13.86 22.79
N GLY A 401 -2.95 -13.37 23.79
CA GLY A 401 -2.29 -12.08 23.79
C GLY A 401 -0.76 -12.17 23.75
N TYR A 402 -0.10 -11.16 24.30
CA TYR A 402 1.35 -11.07 24.40
C TYR A 402 1.82 -11.38 25.82
N THR A 403 2.93 -12.10 25.93
CA THR A 403 3.64 -12.29 27.20
C THR A 403 4.37 -10.99 27.59
N PRO A 404 4.78 -10.83 28.88
CA PRO A 404 5.44 -9.62 29.35
C PRO A 404 6.75 -9.27 28.64
N ASP A 405 7.42 -10.26 28.04
CA ASP A 405 8.65 -10.11 27.24
C ASP A 405 8.39 -9.80 25.75
N GLY A 406 7.11 -9.60 25.38
CA GLY A 406 6.70 -9.22 24.03
C GLY A 406 6.56 -10.38 23.04
N ARG A 407 6.71 -11.64 23.47
CA ARG A 407 6.37 -12.80 22.62
C ARG A 407 4.86 -12.96 22.51
N MET A 408 4.41 -13.60 21.43
CA MET A 408 3.02 -14.05 21.31
C MET A 408 2.79 -15.27 22.20
N GLY A 409 1.68 -15.25 22.95
CA GLY A 409 1.15 -16.41 23.66
C GLY A 409 0.85 -17.55 22.69
N PHE A 410 0.83 -18.79 23.20
CA PHE A 410 0.72 -19.98 22.36
C PHE A 410 -0.58 -20.03 21.53
N PHE A 411 -1.68 -19.45 22.04
CA PHE A 411 -2.96 -19.38 21.34
C PHE A 411 -3.24 -18.01 20.72
N HIS A 412 -2.20 -17.17 20.55
CA HIS A 412 -2.34 -15.90 19.84
C HIS A 412 -2.88 -16.15 18.41
N PRO A 413 -3.91 -15.40 17.95
CA PRO A 413 -4.57 -15.64 16.67
C PRO A 413 -3.60 -15.72 15.47
N ASP A 414 -2.57 -14.86 15.44
CA ASP A 414 -1.61 -14.82 14.34
C ASP A 414 -0.70 -16.07 14.22
N LEU A 415 -0.67 -16.94 15.23
CA LEU A 415 0.07 -18.21 15.20
C LEU A 415 -0.74 -19.39 14.64
N TRP A 416 -2.05 -19.20 14.43
CA TRP A 416 -2.96 -20.26 14.01
C TRP A 416 -3.64 -19.90 12.70
N THR A 417 -3.49 -20.75 11.69
CA THR A 417 -4.13 -20.58 10.38
C THR A 417 -5.10 -21.72 10.08
N PHE A 418 -5.88 -21.53 9.01
CA PHE A 418 -6.78 -22.53 8.46
C PHE A 418 -6.14 -23.90 8.27
N GLY A 419 -6.81 -24.95 8.77
CA GLY A 419 -6.38 -26.34 8.58
C GLY A 419 -5.14 -26.73 9.40
N GLN A 420 -4.61 -25.84 10.25
CA GLN A 420 -3.43 -26.13 11.07
C GLN A 420 -3.78 -27.10 12.20
N GLU A 421 -3.11 -28.25 12.19
CA GLU A 421 -3.23 -29.26 13.25
C GLU A 421 -2.56 -28.81 14.54
N LEU A 422 -3.15 -29.19 15.68
CA LEU A 422 -2.55 -29.00 17.01
C LEU A 422 -2.03 -30.33 17.53
N ARG A 423 -0.72 -30.42 17.73
CA ARG A 423 -0.06 -31.61 18.29
C ARG A 423 0.08 -31.44 19.81
N PRO A 424 -0.36 -32.42 20.62
CA PRO A 424 -0.22 -32.37 22.08
C PRO A 424 1.23 -32.13 22.55
N SER A 425 2.22 -32.64 21.81
CA SER A 425 3.63 -32.40 22.09
C SER A 425 4.05 -30.93 22.02
N GLN A 426 3.38 -30.10 21.22
CA GLN A 426 3.64 -28.65 21.16
C GLN A 426 3.20 -27.98 22.47
N ILE A 427 2.05 -28.37 23.00
CA ILE A 427 1.54 -27.85 24.28
C ILE A 427 2.44 -28.34 25.42
N ILE A 428 2.77 -29.63 25.45
CA ILE A 428 3.66 -30.20 26.48
C ILE A 428 5.02 -29.52 26.44
N GLY A 429 5.61 -29.37 25.25
CA GLY A 429 6.91 -28.72 25.08
C GLY A 429 6.90 -27.26 25.51
N ARG A 430 5.84 -26.51 25.19
CA ARG A 430 5.67 -25.11 25.63
C ARG A 430 5.54 -25.04 27.16
N ALA A 431 4.74 -25.90 27.78
CA ALA A 431 4.61 -25.93 29.24
C ALA A 431 5.94 -26.30 29.94
N GLN A 432 6.68 -27.27 29.40
CA GLN A 432 8.00 -27.66 29.94
C GLN A 432 9.09 -26.60 29.74
N SER A 433 8.89 -25.64 28.82
CA SER A 433 9.82 -24.53 28.64
C SER A 433 9.66 -23.44 29.70
N VAL A 434 8.59 -23.47 30.50
CA VAL A 434 8.38 -22.55 31.61
C VAL A 434 9.28 -22.95 32.77
N GLU A 435 10.12 -22.01 33.21
CA GLU A 435 11.00 -22.20 34.35
C GLU A 435 10.18 -22.51 35.61
N GLY A 436 10.56 -23.57 36.33
CA GLY A 436 9.83 -24.07 37.50
C GLY A 436 8.83 -25.20 37.21
N VAL A 437 8.53 -25.52 35.94
CA VAL A 437 7.79 -26.74 35.60
C VAL A 437 8.74 -27.94 35.59
N GLU A 438 8.47 -28.95 36.42
CA GLU A 438 9.31 -30.16 36.50
C GLU A 438 8.92 -31.18 35.43
N HIS A 439 7.63 -31.54 35.36
CA HIS A 439 7.10 -32.42 34.32
C HIS A 439 5.58 -32.27 34.17
N VAL A 440 5.08 -32.66 32.99
CA VAL A 440 3.64 -32.73 32.70
C VAL A 440 3.14 -34.14 33.01
N ILE A 441 2.09 -34.27 33.81
CA ILE A 441 1.50 -35.54 34.25
C ILE A 441 0.53 -36.07 33.19
N SER A 442 -0.36 -35.21 32.71
CA SER A 442 -1.35 -35.57 31.70
C SER A 442 -1.83 -34.35 30.93
N LEU A 443 -2.16 -34.55 29.66
CA LEU A 443 -2.78 -33.54 28.81
C LEU A 443 -3.96 -34.18 28.08
N THR A 444 -5.11 -33.55 28.16
CA THR A 444 -6.33 -33.95 27.46
C THR A 444 -6.82 -32.77 26.65
N VAL A 445 -7.03 -32.98 25.35
CA VAL A 445 -7.58 -31.97 24.45
C VAL A 445 -8.85 -32.50 23.82
N LYS A 446 -9.89 -31.67 23.74
CA LYS A 446 -11.07 -31.93 22.90
C LYS A 446 -11.61 -30.65 22.31
N ARG A 447 -12.41 -30.79 21.26
CA ARG A 447 -13.23 -29.69 20.77
C ARG A 447 -14.34 -29.38 21.79
N TRP A 448 -14.61 -28.10 21.98
CA TRP A 448 -15.64 -27.65 22.90
C TRP A 448 -17.02 -28.21 22.50
N ASN A 449 -17.78 -28.67 23.50
CA ASN A 449 -19.12 -29.25 23.33
C ASN A 449 -19.21 -30.47 22.39
N GLU A 450 -18.10 -31.13 22.08
CA GLU A 450 -18.15 -32.43 21.40
C GLU A 450 -18.40 -33.56 22.42
N PRO A 451 -19.27 -34.54 22.08
CA PRO A 451 -19.56 -35.68 22.95
C PRO A 451 -18.38 -36.66 23.04
N THR A 452 -17.40 -36.54 22.14
CA THR A 452 -16.19 -37.36 22.12
C THR A 452 -15.35 -37.09 23.37
N PRO A 453 -14.87 -38.14 24.08
CA PRO A 453 -13.89 -37.97 25.14
C PRO A 453 -12.63 -37.25 24.62
N GLY A 454 -11.97 -36.48 25.49
CA GLY A 454 -10.73 -35.84 25.08
C GLY A 454 -9.60 -36.83 24.88
N THR A 455 -8.67 -36.45 24.02
CA THR A 455 -7.58 -37.30 23.55
C THR A 455 -6.22 -36.66 23.87
N ALA A 456 -5.19 -37.50 23.90
CA ALA A 456 -3.79 -37.07 23.87
C ALA A 456 -3.19 -37.22 22.47
N GLU A 457 -4.05 -37.24 21.44
CA GLU A 457 -3.68 -37.40 20.04
C GLU A 457 -3.75 -36.07 19.29
N VAL A 458 -3.25 -36.04 18.06
CA VAL A 458 -3.26 -34.85 17.21
C VAL A 458 -4.70 -34.39 16.95
N ILE A 459 -4.98 -33.11 17.22
CA ILE A 459 -6.26 -32.50 16.89
C ILE A 459 -6.20 -32.01 15.45
N THR A 460 -6.97 -32.68 14.59
CA THR A 460 -7.14 -32.27 13.21
C THR A 460 -8.33 -31.32 13.08
N VAL A 461 -8.19 -30.34 12.18
CA VAL A 461 -9.25 -29.39 11.84
C VAL A 461 -9.47 -29.38 10.33
N ARG A 462 -10.66 -28.99 9.90
CA ARG A 462 -10.97 -28.89 8.47
C ARG A 462 -10.17 -27.76 7.83
N SER A 463 -10.03 -27.80 6.51
CA SER A 463 -9.27 -26.79 5.76
C SER A 463 -9.79 -25.37 5.90
N ASN A 464 -11.02 -25.15 6.39
CA ASN A 464 -11.61 -23.83 6.63
C ASN A 464 -11.84 -23.53 8.12
N GLU A 465 -11.25 -24.33 9.00
CA GLU A 465 -11.34 -24.19 10.46
C GLU A 465 -10.03 -23.66 11.04
N ILE A 466 -10.13 -22.78 12.05
CA ILE A 466 -9.00 -22.22 12.82
C ILE A 466 -9.20 -22.59 14.28
N ILE A 467 -8.17 -23.08 14.97
CA ILE A 467 -8.24 -23.40 16.40
C ILE A 467 -8.34 -22.11 17.23
N GLN A 468 -9.14 -22.14 18.29
CA GLN A 468 -9.30 -21.00 19.19
C GLN A 468 -9.31 -21.42 20.66
N VAL A 469 -8.56 -20.67 21.48
CA VAL A 469 -8.58 -20.77 22.95
C VAL A 469 -8.36 -19.35 23.49
N LYS A 470 -9.42 -18.73 24.01
CA LYS A 470 -9.35 -17.35 24.54
C LYS A 470 -9.10 -17.27 26.04
N ASN A 471 -9.40 -18.33 26.79
CA ASN A 471 -9.32 -18.34 28.25
C ASN A 471 -10.13 -17.22 28.93
N ASP A 472 -11.27 -16.86 28.33
CA ASP A 472 -12.19 -15.87 28.88
C ASP A 472 -13.16 -16.55 29.86
N PRO A 473 -13.10 -16.25 31.19
CA PRO A 473 -13.95 -16.90 32.19
C PRO A 473 -15.44 -16.68 31.97
N ASP A 474 -15.83 -15.55 31.35
CA ASP A 474 -17.22 -15.21 31.07
C ASP A 474 -17.72 -15.88 29.77
N HIS A 475 -16.80 -16.36 28.92
CA HIS A 475 -17.07 -16.90 27.59
C HIS A 475 -16.33 -18.21 27.32
N LEU A 476 -16.61 -19.25 28.12
CA LEU A 476 -16.02 -20.59 27.97
C LEU A 476 -16.27 -21.22 26.58
N GLU A 477 -17.32 -20.81 25.88
CA GLU A 477 -17.62 -21.24 24.52
C GLU A 477 -16.58 -20.82 23.47
N ARG A 478 -15.66 -19.91 23.83
CA ARG A 478 -14.52 -19.47 22.99
C ARG A 478 -13.25 -20.27 23.25
N GLY A 479 -13.36 -21.37 23.98
CA GLY A 479 -12.27 -22.29 24.30
C GLY A 479 -11.45 -21.82 25.50
N PHE A 480 -11.02 -22.79 26.30
CA PHE A 480 -10.26 -22.55 27.51
C PHE A 480 -9.25 -23.67 27.78
N MET A 481 -8.26 -23.32 28.60
CA MET A 481 -7.25 -24.20 29.13
C MET A 481 -7.28 -24.17 30.66
N PHE A 482 -7.37 -25.35 31.27
CA PHE A 482 -7.34 -25.52 32.72
C PHE A 482 -6.05 -26.20 33.18
N PHE A 483 -5.41 -25.61 34.19
CA PHE A 483 -4.20 -26.13 34.83
C PHE A 483 -4.48 -26.71 36.22
N ASP A 484 -4.25 -28.01 36.38
CA ASP A 484 -4.11 -28.70 37.68
C ASP A 484 -2.62 -28.71 38.07
N VAL A 485 -2.22 -27.69 38.84
CA VAL A 485 -0.84 -27.49 39.29
C VAL A 485 -0.62 -28.23 40.61
N ARG A 486 0.34 -29.16 40.63
CA ARG A 486 0.70 -29.96 41.80
C ARG A 486 2.16 -29.73 42.20
N GLY A 487 2.51 -30.06 43.44
CA GLY A 487 3.86 -29.83 43.96
C GLY A 487 4.08 -28.37 44.36
N GLY A 488 5.33 -27.90 44.24
CA GLY A 488 5.70 -26.52 44.57
C GLY A 488 5.99 -26.26 46.04
N ARG A 489 6.32 -25.01 46.32
CA ARG A 489 6.59 -24.49 47.66
C ARG A 489 5.30 -24.47 48.49
N GLN A 490 5.37 -24.96 49.73
CA GLN A 490 4.26 -24.98 50.70
C GLN A 490 4.33 -23.83 51.69
#